data_AF-A0A7S0KRR3-F1
#
_entry.id   AF-A0A7S0KRR3-F1
#
_cell.length_a   1.000
_cell.length_b   1.000
_cell.length_c   1.000
_cell.angle_alpha   90.00
_cell.angle_beta   90.00
_cell.angle_gamma   90.00
#
_symmetry.space_group_name_H-M   'P 1'
#
loop_
_entity.id
_entity.type
_entity.pdbx_description
1 polymer ?
#
loop_
_entity_poly.entity_id
_entity_poly.type
_entity_poly.pdbx_seq_one_letter_code
_entity_poly.pdbx_strand_id
1 'polypeptide(L)'
;SFAARVVLGEACVSSLAPGEMEPAGVCPGRGVNQDGTRIETLPMRTKGSRGRRTNVRVHLAYYGPAFTGFAWTPENDKDYTDSTPRSGDATMSSANANIQEDDAVDATRGSSSTEWRYGERSVSASIQRALRPLFSSDKERPIHSAGRTDKGVHASAQCFSVWSNASAFTPRAVRDALTAHPATAVGAWRVVGEPEEVSDSFHATFCATWRRYVYVLPMRALGDEEGTPFDVAVDPIATNAMLNALEGKRLDMSAFARATPPGKDSTCFVKVARAFEATVPASKGAERGVGRGARRRKSSQGFSEDE
;
A
#
# COMPACT_ATOMS: atom_id res chain seq x y z
N SER A 1 -15.47 4.75 9.20
CA SER A 1 -14.53 5.88 9.38
C SER A 1 -14.48 6.73 8.11
N PHE A 2 -13.95 7.95 8.16
CA PHE A 2 -13.77 8.77 6.95
C PHE A 2 -12.89 8.08 5.89
N ALA A 3 -11.80 7.43 6.32
CA ALA A 3 -10.94 6.65 5.43
C ALA A 3 -11.68 5.53 4.69
N ALA A 4 -12.56 4.78 5.38
CA ALA A 4 -13.36 3.73 4.73
C ALA A 4 -14.29 4.31 3.65
N ARG A 5 -14.93 5.45 3.91
CA ARG A 5 -15.77 6.15 2.93
C ARG A 5 -14.97 6.62 1.71
N VAL A 6 -13.74 7.10 1.91
CA VAL A 6 -12.83 7.44 0.82
C VAL A 6 -12.49 6.22 -0.04
N VAL A 7 -12.19 5.08 0.60
CA VAL A 7 -11.90 3.81 -0.11
C VAL A 7 -13.10 3.38 -0.95
N LEU A 8 -14.31 3.45 -0.39
CA LEU A 8 -15.56 3.13 -1.08
C LEU A 8 -15.95 4.15 -2.17
N GLY A 9 -15.30 5.32 -2.22
CA GLY A 9 -15.64 6.39 -3.16
C GLY A 9 -16.82 7.26 -2.73
N GLU A 10 -17.27 7.14 -1.48
CA GLU A 10 -18.38 7.89 -0.89
C GLU A 10 -17.94 9.25 -0.31
N ALA A 11 -16.64 9.51 -0.28
CA ALA A 11 -16.02 10.76 0.14
C ALA A 11 -14.71 10.99 -0.62
N CYS A 12 -14.28 12.24 -0.72
CA CYS A 12 -12.96 12.58 -1.27
C CYS A 12 -12.09 13.18 -0.17
N VAL A 13 -10.79 12.89 -0.17
CA VAL A 13 -9.87 13.47 0.83
C VAL A 13 -9.86 15.00 0.78
N SER A 14 -10.06 15.60 -0.40
CA SER A 14 -10.14 17.05 -0.54
C SER A 14 -11.34 17.68 0.15
N SER A 15 -12.35 16.90 0.57
CA SER A 15 -13.45 17.42 1.39
C SER A 15 -13.02 17.80 2.80
N LEU A 16 -11.82 17.42 3.23
CA LEU A 16 -11.27 17.82 4.53
C LEU A 16 -10.95 19.32 4.57
N ALA A 17 -10.50 19.88 3.44
CA ALA A 17 -10.25 21.31 3.29
C ALA A 17 -10.46 21.71 1.81
N PRO A 18 -11.71 22.05 1.44
CA PRO A 18 -12.04 22.49 0.10
C PRO A 18 -11.21 23.72 -0.32
N GLY A 19 -10.63 23.69 -1.52
CA GLY A 19 -9.75 24.76 -2.03
C GLY A 19 -8.29 24.64 -1.61
N GLU A 20 -8.02 24.00 -0.47
CA GLU A 20 -6.66 23.76 0.04
C GLU A 20 -6.08 22.41 -0.43
N MET A 21 -6.89 21.54 -1.01
CA MET A 21 -6.47 20.21 -1.45
C MET A 21 -6.94 19.89 -2.87
N GLU A 22 -6.00 19.54 -3.73
CA GLU A 22 -6.32 18.90 -4.99
C GLU A 22 -7.10 17.60 -4.76
N PRO A 23 -8.15 17.29 -5.53
CA PRO A 23 -8.90 16.05 -5.38
C PRO A 23 -8.02 14.81 -5.27
N ALA A 24 -8.37 13.91 -4.36
CA ALA A 24 -7.77 12.58 -4.34
C ALA A 24 -8.34 11.79 -5.51
N GLY A 25 -7.45 11.36 -6.41
CA GLY A 25 -7.84 10.63 -7.60
C GLY A 25 -6.65 10.02 -8.32
N VAL A 26 -6.94 9.38 -9.44
CA VAL A 26 -5.92 8.88 -10.37
C VAL A 26 -5.06 10.05 -10.82
N CYS A 27 -3.76 9.99 -10.55
CA CYS A 27 -2.84 10.92 -11.18
C CYS A 27 -2.77 10.55 -12.67
N PRO A 28 -3.17 11.44 -13.59
CA PRO A 28 -3.10 11.16 -15.03
C PRO A 28 -1.65 11.09 -15.52
N GLY A 29 -0.68 11.37 -14.63
CA GLY A 29 0.75 11.33 -14.89
C GLY A 29 1.08 10.17 -15.81
N ARG A 30 1.44 10.52 -17.04
CA ARG A 30 1.71 9.56 -18.10
C ARG A 30 3.02 8.80 -17.89
N GLY A 31 3.70 9.06 -16.77
CA GLY A 31 4.95 8.45 -16.36
C GLY A 31 6.12 8.92 -17.22
N VAL A 32 7.32 8.79 -16.67
CA VAL A 32 8.58 8.94 -17.43
C VAL A 32 9.42 7.69 -17.25
N ASN A 33 10.21 7.29 -18.23
CA ASN A 33 11.26 6.32 -18.03
C ASN A 33 12.37 6.89 -17.13
N GLN A 34 13.30 6.03 -16.71
CA GLN A 34 14.43 6.44 -15.88
C GLN A 34 15.34 7.47 -16.57
N ASP A 35 15.34 7.51 -17.90
CA ASP A 35 16.04 8.50 -18.72
C ASP A 35 15.27 9.83 -18.89
N GLY A 36 14.07 9.95 -18.30
CA GLY A 36 13.20 11.12 -18.41
C GLY A 36 12.25 11.10 -19.61
N THR A 37 12.34 10.10 -20.49
CA THR A 37 11.45 9.99 -21.67
C THR A 37 10.02 9.74 -21.23
N ARG A 38 9.03 10.46 -21.78
CA ARG A 38 7.62 10.23 -21.40
C ARG A 38 7.11 8.91 -21.94
N ILE A 39 6.42 8.11 -21.12
CA ILE A 39 5.97 6.77 -21.57
C ILE A 39 4.97 6.85 -22.72
N GLU A 40 4.16 7.91 -22.77
CA GLU A 40 3.20 8.16 -23.84
C GLU A 40 3.84 8.33 -25.23
N THR A 41 5.11 8.72 -25.30
CA THR A 41 5.82 8.89 -26.57
C THR A 41 6.45 7.59 -27.05
N LEU A 42 6.45 6.55 -26.21
CA LEU A 42 6.98 5.23 -26.54
C LEU A 42 5.91 4.39 -27.23
N PRO A 43 6.30 3.48 -28.14
CA PRO A 43 5.36 2.52 -28.70
C PRO A 43 4.79 1.63 -27.60
N MET A 44 3.58 1.10 -27.82
CA MET A 44 2.97 0.13 -26.91
C MET A 44 3.83 -1.12 -26.73
N ARG A 45 4.64 -1.46 -27.72
CA ARG A 45 5.56 -2.61 -27.73
C ARG A 45 6.93 -2.18 -28.19
N THR A 46 7.95 -2.54 -27.42
CA THR A 46 9.36 -2.37 -27.78
C THR A 46 9.78 -3.38 -28.85
N LYS A 47 10.73 -2.99 -29.69
CA LYS A 47 11.23 -3.80 -30.80
C LYS A 47 11.88 -5.08 -30.26
N GLY A 48 11.34 -6.24 -30.63
CA GLY A 48 11.84 -7.55 -30.22
C GLY A 48 10.96 -8.33 -29.24
N SER A 49 9.80 -7.79 -28.82
CA SER A 49 8.84 -8.55 -28.01
C SER A 49 8.30 -9.77 -28.79
N ARG A 50 8.78 -10.99 -28.49
CA ARG A 50 8.16 -12.22 -29.03
C ARG A 50 6.81 -12.42 -28.34
N GLY A 51 5.73 -12.36 -29.12
CA GLY A 51 4.36 -12.59 -28.64
C GLY A 51 3.65 -11.35 -28.11
N ARG A 52 2.35 -11.51 -27.79
CA ARG A 52 1.51 -10.43 -27.27
C ARG A 52 1.71 -10.30 -25.75
N ARG A 53 2.52 -9.33 -25.32
CA ARG A 53 2.59 -8.89 -23.92
C ARG A 53 1.55 -7.81 -23.66
N THR A 54 0.60 -8.07 -22.76
CA THR A 54 -0.33 -7.06 -22.24
C THR A 54 0.21 -6.52 -20.92
N ASN A 55 0.63 -5.26 -20.87
CA ASN A 55 1.01 -4.58 -19.63
C ASN A 55 -0.15 -3.70 -19.19
N VAL A 56 -0.61 -3.87 -17.95
CA VAL A 56 -1.79 -3.19 -17.43
C VAL A 56 -1.41 -2.31 -16.24
N ARG A 57 -1.85 -1.06 -16.27
CA ARG A 57 -1.82 -0.13 -15.14
C ARG A 57 -3.18 -0.12 -14.46
N VAL A 58 -3.18 -0.22 -13.13
CA VAL A 58 -4.38 -0.23 -12.30
C VAL A 58 -4.20 0.73 -11.12
N HIS A 59 -5.27 1.43 -10.74
CA HIS A 59 -5.31 2.19 -9.49
C HIS A 59 -6.24 1.51 -8.50
N LEU A 60 -5.80 1.38 -7.25
CA LEU A 60 -6.52 0.69 -6.20
C LEU A 60 -6.61 1.57 -4.96
N ALA A 61 -7.82 1.77 -4.46
CA ALA A 61 -8.04 2.30 -3.12
C ALA A 61 -8.15 1.13 -2.14
N TYR A 62 -7.54 1.23 -0.96
CA TYR A 62 -7.65 0.18 0.05
C TYR A 62 -7.59 0.71 1.47
N TYR A 63 -8.31 0.02 2.35
CA TYR A 63 -8.37 0.28 3.77
C TYR A 63 -7.24 -0.47 4.49
N GLY A 64 -6.15 0.24 4.79
CA GLY A 64 -4.92 -0.31 5.39
C GLY A 64 -5.10 -1.36 6.49
N PRO A 65 -5.98 -1.17 7.50
CA PRO A 65 -6.19 -2.14 8.57
C PRO A 65 -6.71 -3.52 8.11
N ALA A 66 -7.24 -3.63 6.89
CA ALA A 66 -7.65 -4.90 6.29
C ALA A 66 -6.48 -5.75 5.75
N PHE A 67 -5.25 -5.24 5.82
CA PHE A 67 -4.05 -5.87 5.26
C PHE A 67 -2.84 -5.76 6.19
N THR A 68 -1.82 -6.57 5.94
CA THR A 68 -0.54 -6.55 6.67
C THR A 68 0.46 -5.53 6.13
N GLY A 69 0.01 -4.66 5.21
CA GLY A 69 0.84 -3.73 4.44
C GLY A 69 0.72 -4.01 2.94
N PHE A 70 1.44 -3.23 2.12
CA PHE A 70 1.42 -3.47 0.68
C PHE A 70 2.21 -4.71 0.28
N ALA A 71 3.44 -4.82 0.79
CA ALA A 71 4.42 -5.80 0.33
C ALA A 71 4.15 -7.20 0.89
N TRP A 72 4.44 -8.20 0.08
CA TRP A 72 4.41 -9.60 0.48
C TRP A 72 5.37 -9.85 1.64
N THR A 73 4.95 -10.66 2.61
CA THR A 73 5.85 -11.15 3.67
C THR A 73 5.69 -12.66 3.85
N PRO A 74 6.79 -13.43 4.03
CA PRO A 74 6.70 -14.88 4.18
C PRO A 74 5.78 -15.32 5.31
N GLU A 75 5.78 -14.58 6.42
CA GLU A 75 5.05 -14.91 7.63
C GLU A 75 3.53 -14.87 7.41
N ASN A 76 3.08 -13.94 6.57
CA ASN A 76 1.66 -13.72 6.32
C ASN A 76 1.18 -14.40 5.05
N ASP A 77 2.03 -14.58 4.05
CA ASP A 77 1.62 -14.89 2.68
C ASP A 77 2.22 -16.21 2.12
N LYS A 78 2.88 -17.05 2.93
CA LYS A 78 3.48 -18.33 2.49
C LYS A 78 2.52 -19.28 1.76
N ASP A 79 1.29 -19.44 2.27
CA ASP A 79 0.28 -20.36 1.72
C ASP A 79 -0.22 -19.89 0.35
N TYR A 80 0.10 -18.65 -0.02
CA TYR A 80 -0.25 -18.08 -1.30
C TYR A 80 0.72 -18.43 -2.41
N THR A 81 1.94 -18.87 -2.10
CA THR A 81 2.95 -19.27 -3.10
C THR A 81 3.09 -20.78 -3.24
N ASP A 82 2.75 -21.55 -2.21
CA ASP A 82 2.98 -23.00 -2.12
C ASP A 82 2.10 -23.88 -3.02
N SER A 83 1.18 -23.29 -3.78
CA SER A 83 0.41 -24.01 -4.82
C SER A 83 1.08 -24.03 -6.20
N THR A 84 2.36 -23.63 -6.30
CA THR A 84 3.11 -23.65 -7.58
C THR A 84 4.45 -24.37 -7.46
N PRO A 85 4.81 -25.31 -8.37
CA PRO A 85 6.14 -25.89 -8.40
C PRO A 85 7.14 -24.82 -8.86
N ARG A 86 8.10 -24.48 -7.99
CA ARG A 86 9.27 -23.68 -8.38
C ARG A 86 10.09 -24.47 -9.41
N SER A 87 9.94 -24.12 -10.69
CA SER A 87 10.97 -24.43 -11.68
C SER A 87 12.19 -23.59 -11.33
N GLY A 88 13.26 -24.27 -10.92
CA GLY A 88 14.53 -23.65 -10.57
C GLY A 88 15.13 -22.94 -11.77
N ASP A 89 15.63 -21.74 -11.53
CA ASP A 89 16.75 -21.24 -12.31
C ASP A 89 17.74 -20.57 -11.37
N ALA A 90 18.99 -20.94 -11.56
CA ALA A 90 20.08 -20.78 -10.64
C ALA A 90 20.82 -19.46 -10.89
N THR A 91 21.04 -18.70 -9.83
CA THR A 91 22.25 -17.87 -9.72
C THR A 91 22.72 -17.91 -8.28
N MET A 92 23.91 -18.48 -8.11
CA MET A 92 24.64 -18.65 -6.87
C MET A 92 24.88 -17.31 -6.15
N SER A 93 24.68 -17.32 -4.83
CA SER A 93 25.56 -16.59 -3.92
C SER A 93 25.81 -17.46 -2.69
N SER A 94 27.09 -17.74 -2.49
CA SER A 94 27.69 -18.61 -1.49
C SER A 94 27.55 -18.06 -0.07
N ALA A 95 27.07 -18.89 0.86
CA ALA A 95 27.56 -18.92 2.24
C ALA A 95 27.18 -20.27 2.89
N ASN A 96 28.20 -21.00 3.33
CA ASN A 96 28.13 -22.23 4.10
C ASN A 96 27.37 -22.05 5.43
N ALA A 97 26.55 -23.04 5.81
CA ALA A 97 26.61 -23.67 7.13
C ALA A 97 25.69 -24.92 7.20
N ASN A 98 26.31 -26.01 7.63
CA ASN A 98 25.82 -27.33 8.07
C ASN A 98 24.30 -27.60 8.10
N ILE A 99 23.96 -28.69 7.42
CA ILE A 99 22.78 -29.53 7.71
C ILE A 99 23.07 -30.32 8.98
N GLN A 100 22.15 -30.25 9.93
CA GLN A 100 21.93 -31.30 10.93
C GLN A 100 20.43 -31.61 10.87
N GLU A 101 20.12 -32.76 10.26
CA GLU A 101 18.81 -33.40 10.32
C GLU A 101 18.63 -33.95 11.73
N ASP A 102 17.54 -33.57 12.39
CA ASP A 102 16.73 -34.41 13.29
C ASP A 102 15.68 -33.52 13.96
N ASP A 103 14.41 -33.71 13.60
CA ASP A 103 13.34 -34.00 14.55
C ASP A 103 11.97 -33.95 13.85
N ALA A 104 11.24 -35.05 14.00
CA ALA A 104 9.90 -35.25 13.51
C ALA A 104 8.95 -34.18 14.06
N VAL A 105 8.31 -33.41 13.19
CA VAL A 105 7.25 -32.46 13.58
C VAL A 105 5.90 -33.00 13.13
N ASP A 106 5.24 -33.61 14.11
CA ASP A 106 3.80 -33.70 14.35
C ASP A 106 2.89 -33.15 13.23
N ALA A 107 2.24 -34.06 12.51
CA ALA A 107 1.28 -33.81 11.45
C ALA A 107 -0.11 -33.34 11.94
N THR A 108 -0.20 -32.63 13.07
CA THR A 108 -1.47 -32.09 13.58
C THR A 108 -1.42 -30.61 13.98
N ARG A 109 -1.35 -29.73 12.96
CA ARG A 109 -1.85 -28.33 12.98
C ARG A 109 -2.03 -27.91 11.52
N GLY A 110 -3.19 -28.06 10.88
CA GLY A 110 -4.47 -27.46 11.27
C GLY A 110 -4.88 -26.45 10.19
N SER A 111 -5.50 -26.93 9.10
CA SER A 111 -6.33 -26.19 8.12
C SER A 111 -5.80 -24.82 7.62
N SER A 112 -5.00 -24.83 6.54
CA SER A 112 -4.76 -23.60 5.75
C SER A 112 -6.02 -23.30 4.92
N SER A 113 -7.01 -22.66 5.53
CA SER A 113 -8.15 -22.17 4.77
C SER A 113 -7.61 -21.22 3.69
N THR A 114 -7.72 -21.62 2.42
CA THR A 114 -7.43 -20.77 1.25
C THR A 114 -8.47 -19.66 1.13
N GLU A 115 -9.06 -19.18 2.22
CA GLU A 115 -10.03 -18.09 2.23
C GLU A 115 -9.31 -16.79 2.57
N TRP A 116 -9.66 -15.70 1.89
CA TRP A 116 -9.11 -14.40 2.23
C TRP A 116 -9.74 -13.90 3.54
N ARG A 117 -8.92 -13.42 4.49
CA ARG A 117 -9.37 -12.92 5.79
C ARG A 117 -8.81 -11.52 6.06
N TYR A 118 -9.61 -10.76 6.78
CA TYR A 118 -9.32 -9.37 7.12
C TYR A 118 -8.06 -9.27 7.99
N GLY A 119 -7.08 -8.47 7.56
CA GLY A 119 -5.87 -8.16 8.33
C GLY A 119 -4.80 -9.25 8.32
N GLU A 120 -5.00 -10.34 7.59
CA GLU A 120 -4.08 -11.50 7.61
C GLU A 120 -3.13 -11.57 6.41
N ARG A 121 -3.33 -10.76 5.36
CA ARG A 121 -2.59 -10.84 4.09
C ARG A 121 -2.15 -9.48 3.58
N SER A 122 -1.11 -9.46 2.77
CA SER A 122 -0.68 -8.22 2.09
C SER A 122 -1.62 -7.82 0.96
N VAL A 123 -1.59 -6.55 0.58
CA VAL A 123 -2.31 -6.07 -0.61
C VAL A 123 -1.76 -6.77 -1.86
N SER A 124 -0.44 -6.93 -2.00
CA SER A 124 0.15 -7.60 -3.17
C SER A 124 -0.27 -9.06 -3.29
N ALA A 125 -0.29 -9.82 -2.20
CA ALA A 125 -0.74 -11.22 -2.23
C ALA A 125 -2.22 -11.32 -2.61
N SER A 126 -3.05 -10.42 -2.09
CA SER A 126 -4.48 -10.36 -2.43
C SER A 126 -4.70 -10.04 -3.92
N ILE A 127 -3.93 -9.09 -4.49
CA ILE A 127 -3.94 -8.79 -5.93
C ILE A 127 -3.51 -10.02 -6.73
N GLN A 128 -2.42 -10.66 -6.33
CA GLN A 128 -1.92 -11.89 -6.98
C GLN A 128 -2.97 -12.98 -7.01
N ARG A 129 -3.75 -13.18 -5.93
CA ARG A 129 -4.87 -14.13 -5.95
C ARG A 129 -5.84 -13.83 -7.06
N ALA A 130 -6.29 -12.58 -7.09
CA ALA A 130 -7.38 -12.16 -7.93
C ALA A 130 -6.98 -12.41 -9.39
N LEU A 131 -5.73 -12.10 -9.73
CA LEU A 131 -5.21 -12.20 -11.09
C LEU A 131 -4.73 -13.60 -11.47
N ARG A 132 -4.48 -14.51 -10.51
CA ARG A 132 -3.96 -15.87 -10.77
C ARG A 132 -4.69 -16.59 -11.91
N PRO A 133 -6.03 -16.64 -11.97
CA PRO A 133 -6.75 -17.34 -13.04
C PRO A 133 -6.47 -16.75 -14.44
N LEU A 134 -6.10 -15.46 -14.52
CA LEU A 134 -5.88 -14.76 -15.79
C LEU A 134 -4.53 -15.10 -16.41
N PHE A 135 -3.56 -15.60 -15.63
CA PHE A 135 -2.26 -15.99 -16.17
C PHE A 135 -2.36 -17.28 -17.02
N SER A 136 -3.36 -18.13 -16.78
CA SER A 136 -3.63 -19.34 -17.58
C SER A 136 -2.36 -20.20 -17.82
N SER A 137 -1.73 -20.09 -19.00
CA SER A 137 -0.52 -20.80 -19.40
C SER A 137 0.79 -19.99 -19.28
N ASP A 138 0.71 -18.73 -18.86
CA ASP A 138 1.88 -17.89 -18.55
C ASP A 138 2.21 -17.99 -17.05
N LYS A 139 3.46 -17.70 -16.71
CA LYS A 139 3.89 -17.65 -15.31
C LYS A 139 3.37 -16.39 -14.62
N GLU A 140 2.97 -16.54 -13.36
CA GLU A 140 2.56 -15.42 -12.50
C GLU A 140 3.69 -14.37 -12.41
N ARG A 141 3.31 -13.09 -12.31
CA ARG A 141 4.25 -11.96 -12.23
C ARG A 141 4.20 -11.28 -10.87
N PRO A 142 5.33 -10.71 -10.42
CA PRO A 142 5.33 -9.77 -9.30
C PRO A 142 4.44 -8.55 -9.60
N ILE A 143 3.80 -8.03 -8.55
CA ILE A 143 3.02 -6.80 -8.61
C ILE A 143 3.95 -5.62 -8.33
N HIS A 144 4.14 -4.76 -9.33
CA HIS A 144 4.98 -3.57 -9.18
C HIS A 144 4.12 -2.38 -8.81
N SER A 145 4.38 -1.75 -7.67
CA SER A 145 3.58 -0.63 -7.19
C SER A 145 4.32 0.70 -7.25
N ALA A 146 3.57 1.79 -7.34
CA ALA A 146 4.15 3.13 -7.33
C ALA A 146 4.81 3.45 -5.99
N GLY A 147 4.42 2.82 -4.88
CA GLY A 147 5.05 2.99 -3.58
C GLY A 147 4.61 1.93 -2.58
N ARG A 148 5.48 1.51 -1.66
CA ARG A 148 5.05 0.59 -0.61
C ARG A 148 4.36 1.37 0.51
N THR A 149 3.36 0.75 1.13
CA THR A 149 2.72 1.26 2.33
C THR A 149 2.89 0.25 3.45
N ASP A 150 3.09 0.74 4.67
CA ASP A 150 3.22 -0.08 5.87
C ASP A 150 1.85 -0.55 6.36
N LYS A 151 1.85 -1.48 7.31
CA LYS A 151 0.63 -1.98 7.96
C LYS A 151 -0.21 -0.83 8.51
N GLY A 152 -1.51 -0.83 8.21
CA GLY A 152 -2.45 0.18 8.67
C GLY A 152 -2.56 1.43 7.78
N VAL A 153 -1.62 1.68 6.88
CA VAL A 153 -1.66 2.83 5.96
C VAL A 153 -2.70 2.61 4.87
N HIS A 154 -3.56 3.60 4.64
CA HIS A 154 -4.59 3.56 3.60
C HIS A 154 -4.05 4.02 2.24
N ALA A 155 -4.76 3.71 1.16
CA ALA A 155 -4.55 4.36 -0.13
C ALA A 155 -5.87 4.77 -0.77
N SER A 156 -5.86 5.94 -1.42
CA SER A 156 -7.00 6.47 -2.19
C SER A 156 -6.93 6.15 -3.69
N ALA A 157 -5.72 5.97 -4.23
CA ALA A 157 -5.48 5.67 -5.65
C ALA A 157 -4.06 5.11 -5.87
N GLN A 158 -3.70 4.03 -5.17
CA GLN A 158 -2.38 3.41 -5.33
C GLN A 158 -2.25 2.80 -6.73
N CYS A 159 -1.28 3.29 -7.51
CA CYS A 159 -0.98 2.72 -8.82
C CYS A 159 -0.15 1.44 -8.68
N PHE A 160 -0.52 0.40 -9.42
CA PHE A 160 0.34 -0.75 -9.68
C PHE A 160 0.31 -1.14 -11.17
N SER A 161 1.33 -1.86 -11.60
CA SER A 161 1.44 -2.45 -12.93
C SER A 161 1.76 -3.93 -12.86
N VAL A 162 1.17 -4.68 -13.77
CA VAL A 162 1.35 -6.12 -13.94
C VAL A 162 1.16 -6.46 -15.41
N TRP A 163 1.85 -7.49 -15.90
CA TRP A 163 1.77 -7.89 -17.29
C TRP A 163 1.65 -9.40 -17.44
N SER A 164 1.15 -9.84 -18.58
CA SER A 164 1.17 -11.25 -18.97
C SER A 164 1.20 -11.41 -20.49
N ASN A 165 1.69 -12.54 -20.96
CA ASN A 165 1.59 -12.98 -22.35
C ASN A 165 0.29 -13.74 -22.66
N ALA A 166 -0.51 -14.04 -21.63
CA ALA A 166 -1.77 -14.77 -21.80
C ALA A 166 -2.79 -13.93 -22.57
N SER A 167 -3.46 -14.54 -23.54
CA SER A 167 -4.48 -13.87 -24.35
C SER A 167 -5.70 -13.43 -23.55
N ALA A 168 -6.04 -14.14 -22.47
CA ALA A 168 -7.11 -13.78 -21.55
C ALA A 168 -6.78 -12.56 -20.67
N PHE A 169 -5.49 -12.20 -20.54
CA PHE A 169 -5.04 -11.08 -19.73
C PHE A 169 -5.32 -9.76 -20.46
N THR A 170 -6.46 -9.15 -20.11
CA THR A 170 -6.93 -7.88 -20.65
C THR A 170 -7.27 -6.91 -19.52
N PRO A 171 -7.24 -5.58 -19.74
CA PRO A 171 -7.59 -4.61 -18.69
C PRO A 171 -8.97 -4.86 -18.07
N ARG A 172 -9.96 -5.24 -18.88
CA ARG A 172 -11.30 -5.62 -18.41
C ARG A 172 -11.26 -6.86 -17.52
N ALA A 173 -10.58 -7.93 -17.95
CA ALA A 173 -10.48 -9.15 -17.15
C ALA A 173 -9.78 -8.89 -15.80
N VAL A 174 -8.73 -8.04 -15.81
CA VAL A 174 -8.05 -7.59 -14.58
C VAL A 174 -9.01 -6.88 -13.64
N ARG A 175 -9.82 -5.93 -14.15
CA ARG A 175 -10.85 -5.24 -13.35
C ARG A 175 -11.85 -6.22 -12.75
N ASP A 176 -12.41 -7.10 -13.59
CA ASP A 176 -13.47 -8.01 -13.20
C ASP A 176 -12.96 -9.00 -12.14
N ALA A 177 -11.73 -9.50 -12.29
CA ALA A 177 -11.07 -10.36 -11.31
C ALA A 177 -10.82 -9.66 -9.96
N LEU A 178 -10.32 -8.42 -9.96
CA LEU A 178 -10.14 -7.64 -8.73
C LEU A 178 -11.48 -7.33 -8.05
N THR A 179 -12.50 -7.03 -8.84
CA THR A 179 -13.85 -6.71 -8.34
C THR A 179 -14.52 -7.93 -7.72
N ALA A 180 -14.35 -9.11 -8.30
CA ALA A 180 -14.88 -10.37 -7.76
C ALA A 180 -14.18 -10.87 -6.48
N HIS A 181 -13.04 -10.30 -6.12
CA HIS A 181 -12.29 -10.73 -4.94
C HIS A 181 -13.06 -10.43 -3.62
N PRO A 182 -13.03 -11.32 -2.60
CA PRO A 182 -13.76 -11.13 -1.33
C PRO A 182 -13.46 -9.81 -0.61
N ALA A 183 -12.23 -9.28 -0.74
CA ALA A 183 -11.85 -7.98 -0.20
C ALA A 183 -12.72 -6.83 -0.74
N THR A 184 -13.22 -6.92 -1.98
CA THR A 184 -14.15 -5.93 -2.55
C THR A 184 -15.50 -5.99 -1.85
N ALA A 185 -16.04 -7.20 -1.65
CA ALA A 185 -17.37 -7.40 -1.07
C ALA A 185 -17.50 -6.82 0.34
N VAL A 186 -16.41 -6.84 1.13
CA VAL A 186 -16.38 -6.26 2.49
C VAL A 186 -15.90 -4.81 2.52
N GLY A 187 -15.69 -4.17 1.36
CA GLY A 187 -15.22 -2.78 1.27
C GLY A 187 -13.78 -2.55 1.70
N ALA A 188 -12.95 -3.60 1.73
CA ALA A 188 -11.52 -3.48 2.09
C ALA A 188 -10.71 -2.81 0.97
N TRP A 189 -11.14 -2.92 -0.28
CA TRP A 189 -10.55 -2.21 -1.41
C TRP A 189 -11.56 -1.87 -2.50
N ARG A 190 -11.14 -1.08 -3.49
CA ARG A 190 -11.91 -0.77 -4.69
C ARG A 190 -10.98 -0.40 -5.84
N VAL A 191 -11.27 -0.89 -7.06
CA VAL A 191 -10.61 -0.42 -8.28
C VAL A 191 -11.03 1.02 -8.58
N VAL A 192 -10.07 1.91 -8.82
CA VAL A 192 -10.29 3.34 -9.05
C VAL A 192 -10.08 3.65 -10.53
N GLY A 193 -11.15 4.02 -11.22
CA GLY A 193 -11.13 4.19 -12.68
C GLY A 193 -11.00 2.85 -13.42
N GLU A 194 -10.83 2.93 -14.74
CA GLU A 194 -10.63 1.74 -15.57
C GLU A 194 -9.15 1.35 -15.60
N PRO A 195 -8.81 0.06 -15.47
CA PRO A 195 -7.49 -0.44 -15.85
C PRO A 195 -7.16 -0.09 -17.30
N GLU A 196 -5.91 0.30 -17.54
CA GLU A 196 -5.43 0.73 -18.85
C GLU A 196 -4.32 -0.20 -19.33
N GLU A 197 -4.38 -0.60 -20.60
CA GLU A 197 -3.20 -1.17 -21.26
C GLU A 197 -2.19 -0.05 -21.48
N VAL A 198 -0.94 -0.30 -21.10
CA VAL A 198 0.17 0.66 -21.17
C VAL A 198 1.34 0.06 -21.94
N SER A 199 2.27 0.91 -22.37
CA SER A 199 3.51 0.45 -23.01
C SER A 199 4.21 -0.62 -22.15
N ASP A 200 4.84 -1.58 -22.82
CA ASP A 200 5.67 -2.61 -22.17
C ASP A 200 6.89 -2.06 -21.41
N SER A 201 7.23 -0.79 -21.66
CA SER A 201 8.24 0.01 -20.94
C SER A 201 7.71 0.62 -19.64
N PHE A 202 6.39 0.65 -19.43
CA PHE A 202 5.81 1.20 -18.21
C PHE A 202 6.11 0.32 -16.99
N HIS A 203 6.58 0.96 -15.91
CA HIS A 203 6.76 0.33 -14.61
C HIS A 203 6.30 1.28 -13.49
N ALA A 204 5.29 0.90 -12.70
CA ALA A 204 4.65 1.79 -11.73
C ALA A 204 5.64 2.50 -10.77
N THR A 205 6.66 1.80 -10.28
CA THR A 205 7.67 2.38 -9.38
C THR A 205 8.57 3.42 -10.05
N PHE A 206 9.16 3.07 -11.19
CA PHE A 206 10.18 3.87 -11.86
C PHE A 206 9.57 4.98 -12.71
N CYS A 207 8.33 4.81 -13.16
CA CYS A 207 7.60 5.82 -13.90
C CYS A 207 6.93 6.88 -13.04
N ALA A 208 6.81 6.64 -11.74
CA ALA A 208 6.27 7.62 -10.81
C ALA A 208 7.24 8.79 -10.61
N THR A 209 6.80 9.99 -10.98
CA THR A 209 7.59 11.24 -10.83
C THR A 209 7.35 11.95 -9.50
N TRP A 210 6.34 11.54 -8.74
CA TRP A 210 6.05 12.01 -7.39
C TRP A 210 5.02 11.09 -6.72
N ARG A 211 4.96 11.15 -5.38
CA ARG A 211 3.88 10.58 -4.57
C ARG A 211 3.33 11.68 -3.65
N ARG A 212 2.06 11.57 -3.28
CA ARG A 212 1.39 12.49 -2.35
C ARG A 212 0.83 11.71 -1.18
N TYR A 213 1.13 12.18 0.02
CA TYR A 213 0.64 11.61 1.28
C TYR A 213 -0.23 12.64 1.98
N VAL A 214 -1.24 12.16 2.72
CA VAL A 214 -2.12 12.98 3.55
C VAL A 214 -2.18 12.34 4.91
N TYR A 215 -1.81 13.11 5.93
CA TYR A 215 -1.91 12.73 7.33
C TYR A 215 -3.08 13.50 7.95
N VAL A 216 -3.95 12.77 8.66
CA VAL A 216 -5.04 13.36 9.44
C VAL A 216 -4.71 13.13 10.89
N LEU A 217 -4.38 14.21 11.59
CA LEU A 217 -3.94 14.19 12.98
C LEU A 217 -5.01 14.81 13.87
N PRO A 218 -5.19 14.32 15.11
CA PRO A 218 -6.05 14.99 16.08
C PRO A 218 -5.45 16.34 16.48
N MET A 219 -6.31 17.34 16.76
CA MET A 219 -5.89 18.68 17.20
C MET A 219 -5.31 18.69 18.63
N ARG A 220 -5.39 17.56 19.33
CA ARG A 220 -4.86 17.37 20.67
C ARG A 220 -4.14 16.03 20.74
N ALA A 221 -2.98 16.01 21.38
CA ALA A 221 -2.17 14.80 21.52
C ALA A 221 -2.92 13.69 22.28
N LEU A 222 -2.82 12.46 21.77
CA LEU A 222 -3.55 11.31 22.32
C LEU A 222 -2.84 10.64 23.51
N GLY A 223 -1.55 10.93 23.72
CA GLY A 223 -0.74 10.33 24.80
C GLY A 223 -0.58 8.81 24.68
N ASP A 224 -0.65 8.27 23.46
CA ASP A 224 -0.55 6.84 23.17
C ASP A 224 0.90 6.35 22.98
N GLU A 225 1.84 7.28 22.79
CA GLU A 225 3.27 6.99 22.71
C GLU A 225 4.01 7.44 23.97
N GLU A 226 4.98 6.63 24.40
CA GLU A 226 5.80 6.91 25.58
C GLU A 226 6.55 8.24 25.41
N GLY A 227 6.44 9.12 26.40
CA GLY A 227 7.04 10.46 26.37
C GLY A 227 6.23 11.52 25.61
N THR A 228 5.09 11.17 24.98
CA THR A 228 4.20 12.17 24.38
C THR A 228 3.26 12.78 25.44
N PRO A 229 3.21 14.11 25.59
CA PRO A 229 2.30 14.73 26.53
C PRO A 229 0.85 14.52 26.09
N PHE A 230 -0.01 14.19 27.05
CA PHE A 230 -1.44 13.99 26.81
C PHE A 230 -2.16 15.33 26.71
N ASP A 231 -3.10 15.43 25.76
CA ASP A 231 -4.04 16.55 25.65
C ASP A 231 -3.37 17.92 25.41
N VAL A 232 -2.20 17.94 24.77
CA VAL A 232 -1.55 19.18 24.32
C VAL A 232 -2.13 19.60 22.96
N ALA A 233 -2.53 20.86 22.86
CA ALA A 233 -3.04 21.43 21.62
C ALA A 233 -1.94 21.52 20.55
N VAL A 234 -2.28 21.17 19.32
CA VAL A 234 -1.44 21.39 18.14
C VAL A 234 -1.73 22.79 17.59
N ASP A 235 -0.68 23.57 17.34
CA ASP A 235 -0.79 24.84 16.61
C ASP A 235 -0.68 24.58 15.09
N PRO A 236 -1.78 24.65 14.32
CA PRO A 236 -1.75 24.36 12.90
C PRO A 236 -0.99 25.44 12.10
N ILE A 237 -0.95 26.69 12.59
CA ILE A 237 -0.25 27.80 11.93
C ILE A 237 1.26 27.57 12.05
N ALA A 238 1.74 27.30 13.26
CA ALA A 238 3.15 26.99 13.49
C ALA A 238 3.58 25.71 12.74
N THR A 239 2.74 24.67 12.73
CA THR A 239 2.99 23.43 11.99
C THR A 239 3.09 23.69 10.48
N ASN A 240 2.18 24.48 9.93
CA ASN A 240 2.22 24.85 8.52
C ASN A 240 3.47 25.68 8.18
N ALA A 241 3.87 26.62 9.04
CA ALA A 241 5.08 27.41 8.84
C ALA A 241 6.34 26.52 8.77
N MET A 242 6.44 25.49 9.63
CA MET A 242 7.53 24.52 9.59
C MET A 242 7.53 23.70 8.30
N LEU A 243 6.36 23.22 7.86
CA LEU A 243 6.24 22.42 6.63
C LEU A 243 6.52 23.24 5.36
N ASN A 244 5.99 24.46 5.27
CA ASN A 244 6.25 25.36 4.15
C ASN A 244 7.73 25.68 3.99
N ALA A 245 8.49 25.71 5.09
CA ALA A 245 9.94 25.90 5.04
C ALA A 245 10.68 24.74 4.34
N LEU A 246 10.03 23.58 4.12
CA LEU A 246 10.58 22.43 3.41
C LEU A 246 10.22 22.44 1.91
N GLU A 247 9.18 23.17 1.52
CA GLU A 247 8.67 23.18 0.15
C GLU A 247 9.71 23.69 -0.86
N GLY A 248 9.78 23.02 -2.02
CA GLY A 248 10.71 23.34 -3.10
C GLY A 248 12.16 22.98 -2.80
N LYS A 249 12.45 22.31 -1.68
CA LYS A 249 13.81 21.97 -1.26
C LYS A 249 14.13 20.50 -1.50
N ARG A 250 15.41 20.27 -1.78
CA ARG A 250 16.04 18.96 -1.80
C ARG A 250 16.62 18.71 -0.40
N LEU A 251 16.12 17.71 0.30
CA LEU A 251 16.43 17.44 1.70
C LEU A 251 17.01 16.04 1.85
N ASP A 252 18.02 15.90 2.71
CA ASP A 252 18.44 14.59 3.18
C ASP A 252 17.41 14.06 4.18
N MET A 253 16.78 12.94 3.85
CA MET A 253 15.77 12.30 4.70
C MET A 253 16.34 11.22 5.61
N SER A 254 17.66 11.11 5.74
CA SER A 254 18.33 10.12 6.58
C SER A 254 17.81 10.11 8.01
N ALA A 255 17.61 11.28 8.63
CA ALA A 255 17.07 11.42 9.98
C ALA A 255 15.58 11.02 10.12
N PHE A 256 14.83 10.99 9.02
CA PHE A 256 13.39 10.65 9.00
C PHE A 256 13.13 9.23 8.48
N ALA A 257 14.15 8.55 7.97
CA ALA A 257 14.03 7.22 7.42
C ALA A 257 14.15 6.17 8.53
N ARG A 258 13.14 5.31 8.67
CA ARG A 258 13.20 4.17 9.59
C ARG A 258 14.32 3.19 9.24
N ALA A 259 14.52 2.95 7.94
CA ALA A 259 15.59 2.11 7.41
C ALA A 259 15.86 2.50 5.95
N THR A 260 17.05 3.04 5.68
CA THR A 260 17.53 3.28 4.31
C THR A 260 18.43 2.12 3.92
N PRO A 261 18.13 1.39 2.83
CA PRO A 261 19.01 0.33 2.36
C PRO A 261 20.41 0.87 2.06
N PRO A 262 21.49 0.13 2.36
CA PRO A 262 22.85 0.57 2.08
C PRO A 262 23.02 1.00 0.60
N GLY A 263 23.70 2.14 0.40
CA GLY A 263 23.97 2.68 -0.94
C GLY A 263 22.78 3.31 -1.67
N LYS A 264 21.63 3.50 -1.00
CA LYS A 264 20.51 4.27 -1.56
C LYS A 264 20.60 5.73 -1.16
N ASP A 265 20.35 6.61 -2.14
CA ASP A 265 20.20 8.04 -1.91
C ASP A 265 18.97 8.31 -1.03
N SER A 266 19.18 8.91 0.13
CA SER A 266 18.15 9.35 1.08
C SER A 266 17.56 10.71 0.73
N THR A 267 18.07 11.35 -0.32
CA THR A 267 17.66 12.70 -0.69
C THR A 267 16.29 12.70 -1.37
N CYS A 268 15.39 13.57 -0.93
CA CYS A 268 14.07 13.76 -1.51
C CYS A 268 13.83 15.23 -1.88
N PHE A 269 13.17 15.47 -3.02
CA PHE A 269 12.67 16.81 -3.37
C PHE A 269 11.22 16.96 -2.90
N VAL A 270 10.99 17.86 -1.96
CA VAL A 270 9.66 18.13 -1.41
C VAL A 270 8.94 19.11 -2.33
N LYS A 271 8.00 18.61 -3.14
CA LYS A 271 7.25 19.45 -4.09
C LYS A 271 6.30 20.42 -3.40
N VAL A 272 5.57 19.93 -2.41
CA VAL A 272 4.58 20.67 -1.62
C VAL A 272 4.58 20.08 -0.22
N ALA A 273 4.57 20.92 0.81
CA ALA A 273 4.42 20.49 2.20
C ALA A 273 3.68 21.57 2.99
N ARG A 274 2.46 21.24 3.44
CA ARG A 274 1.56 22.18 4.11
C ARG A 274 0.67 21.47 5.12
N ALA A 275 0.21 22.21 6.10
CA ALA A 275 -0.80 21.80 7.08
C ALA A 275 -1.86 22.89 7.23
N PHE A 276 -3.06 22.46 7.60
CA PHE A 276 -4.18 23.34 7.91
C PHE A 276 -5.13 22.59 8.83
N GLU A 277 -5.94 23.34 9.56
CA GLU A 277 -7.02 22.75 10.35
C GLU A 277 -8.12 22.23 9.40
N ALA A 278 -8.65 21.04 9.72
CA ALA A 278 -9.68 20.39 8.93
C ALA A 278 -10.71 19.73 9.84
N THR A 279 -11.97 19.73 9.42
CA THR A 279 -13.04 18.97 10.10
C THR A 279 -13.28 17.67 9.36
N VAL A 280 -13.11 16.54 10.06
CA VAL A 280 -13.45 15.23 9.50
C VAL A 280 -14.97 15.09 9.44
N PRO A 281 -15.58 14.88 8.26
CA PRO A 281 -17.02 14.75 8.14
C PRO A 281 -17.55 13.60 9.00
N ALA A 282 -18.59 13.87 9.79
CA ALA A 282 -19.28 12.84 10.56
C ALA A 282 -19.78 11.71 9.62
N SER A 283 -19.73 10.46 10.09
CA SER A 283 -20.45 9.37 9.44
C SER A 283 -21.95 9.60 9.56
N LYS A 284 -22.73 9.39 8.48
CA LYS A 284 -24.19 9.42 8.56
C LYS A 284 -24.64 8.45 9.67
N GLY A 285 -25.37 8.95 10.67
CA GLY A 285 -25.83 8.17 11.83
C GLY A 285 -24.92 8.18 13.07
N ALA A 286 -23.76 8.85 13.03
CA ALA A 286 -23.00 9.12 14.25
C ALA A 286 -23.54 10.40 14.91
N GLU A 287 -24.26 10.25 16.02
CA GLU A 287 -24.42 11.34 16.98
C GLU A 287 -23.03 11.89 17.36
N ARG A 288 -22.93 13.18 17.69
CA ARG A 288 -21.70 13.82 18.15
C ARG A 288 -21.28 13.23 19.52
N GLY A 289 -20.73 12.02 19.51
CA GLY A 289 -20.04 11.45 20.64
C GLY A 289 -18.71 12.17 20.77
N VAL A 290 -18.56 12.99 21.81
CA VAL A 290 -17.26 13.45 22.31
C VAL A 290 -16.37 12.21 22.39
N GLY A 291 -15.30 12.19 21.60
CA GLY A 291 -14.39 11.05 21.52
C GLY A 291 -13.83 10.72 22.89
N ARG A 292 -14.40 9.73 23.57
CA ARG A 292 -13.80 9.14 24.77
C ARG A 292 -12.63 8.27 24.33
N GLY A 293 -11.49 8.93 24.08
CA GLY A 293 -10.18 8.31 24.13
C GLY A 293 -9.88 7.90 25.56
N ALA A 294 -10.44 6.78 26.00
CA ALA A 294 -10.08 6.15 27.26
C ALA A 294 -10.04 4.64 27.05
N ARG A 295 -8.95 4.14 26.45
CA ARG A 295 -8.58 2.74 26.61
C ARG A 295 -8.21 2.56 28.08
N ARG A 296 -9.08 1.87 28.80
CA ARG A 296 -8.93 1.45 30.19
C ARG A 296 -7.55 0.77 30.36
N ARG A 297 -6.63 1.41 31.08
CA ARG A 297 -5.42 0.74 31.60
C ARG A 297 -5.89 -0.50 32.35
N LYS A 298 -5.44 -1.69 31.95
CA LYS A 298 -5.53 -2.87 32.81
C LYS A 298 -4.68 -2.56 34.03
N SER A 299 -5.33 -2.38 35.18
CA SER A 299 -4.66 -2.39 36.47
C SER A 299 -3.92 -3.71 36.61
N SER A 300 -2.60 -3.64 36.73
CA SER A 300 -1.80 -4.71 37.32
C SER A 300 -2.29 -4.89 38.76
N GLN A 301 -3.08 -5.94 39.01
CA GLN A 301 -3.31 -6.40 40.37
C GLN A 301 -1.95 -6.86 40.91
N GLY A 302 -1.55 -6.26 42.03
CA GLY A 302 -0.40 -6.66 42.79
C GLY A 302 -0.55 -8.10 43.28
N PHE A 303 0.54 -8.84 43.20
CA PHE A 303 0.78 -9.93 44.12
C PHE A 303 1.34 -9.29 45.39
N SER A 304 0.54 -9.35 46.45
CA SER A 304 0.99 -9.17 47.82
C SER A 304 1.88 -10.35 48.20
N GLU A 305 3.05 -10.03 48.77
CA GLU A 305 3.76 -10.91 49.69
C GLU A 305 2.85 -11.18 50.89
N ASP A 306 2.77 -12.44 51.33
CA ASP A 306 2.73 -12.81 52.74
C ASP A 306 3.01 -14.31 52.90
N GLU A 307 3.92 -14.58 53.84
CA GLU A 307 4.49 -15.83 54.39
C GLU A 307 5.55 -16.62 53.59
#